data_AF-A0A094H2M1-F1
#
_entry.id   AF-A0A094H2M1-F1
#
_cell.length_a   1.000
_cell.length_b   1.000
_cell.length_c   1.000
_cell.angle_alpha   90.00
_cell.angle_beta   90.00
_cell.angle_gamma   90.00
#
_symmetry.space_group_name_H-M   'P 1'
#
loop_
_entity.id
_entity.type
_entity.pdbx_description
1 polymer ?
#
loop_
_entity_poly.entity_id
_entity_poly.type
_entity_poly.pdbx_seq_one_letter_code
_entity_poly.pdbx_strand_id
1 'polypeptide(L)'
;MFRTPTWLTSKACDEIAEEGHEEYDKVRAEFMDKFTAEEEQAQSPASCNYDGKPLLSAAMKLNWDKGIFWYTLALASPTGIFRLFYKQIQPRFIMHTTGHGNFELIMPWYWAEDYVKVGMKKMSDREDYNIRLRHAFEGTAISDTVPNI
;
A
#
# COMPACT_ATOMS: atom_id res chain seq x y z
N MET A 1 -4.39 11.17 -5.66
CA MET A 1 -4.07 10.51 -4.37
C MET A 1 -4.20 11.56 -3.28
N PHE A 2 -5.09 11.37 -2.32
CA PHE A 2 -5.40 12.39 -1.30
C PHE A 2 -4.31 12.40 -0.24
N ARG A 3 -3.67 13.56 -0.06
CA ARG A 3 -2.58 13.77 0.88
C ARG A 3 -2.74 15.11 1.56
N THR A 4 -2.26 15.22 2.78
CA THR A 4 -2.14 16.51 3.45
C THR A 4 -1.17 17.41 2.68
N PRO A 5 -1.42 18.72 2.66
CA PRO A 5 -0.52 19.64 2.00
C PRO A 5 0.87 19.63 2.63
N THR A 6 1.92 19.71 1.81
CA THR A 6 3.32 19.69 2.27
C THR A 6 3.77 21.04 2.82
N TRP A 7 3.09 22.13 2.43
CA TRP A 7 3.37 23.48 2.92
C TRP A 7 2.97 23.70 4.39
N LEU A 8 2.32 22.74 5.05
CA LEU A 8 1.92 22.86 6.46
C LEU A 8 3.07 23.20 7.41
N THR A 9 4.29 22.74 7.11
CA THR A 9 5.50 23.03 7.89
C THR A 9 6.52 23.87 7.13
N SER A 10 6.21 24.28 5.89
CA SER A 10 7.14 24.94 4.96
C SER A 10 8.48 24.21 4.74
N LYS A 11 8.56 22.92 5.08
CA LYS A 11 9.76 22.08 4.91
C LYS A 11 9.75 21.36 3.57
N ALA A 12 10.95 21.06 3.07
CA ALA A 12 11.13 20.23 1.90
C ALA A 12 10.71 18.78 2.17
N CYS A 13 10.43 18.01 1.12
CA CYS A 13 9.91 16.64 1.26
C CYS A 13 10.90 15.70 1.98
N ASP A 14 12.19 15.92 1.76
CA ASP A 14 13.26 15.19 2.44
C ASP A 14 13.44 15.61 3.90
N GLU A 15 13.30 16.91 4.19
CA GLU A 15 13.34 17.42 5.57
C GLU A 15 12.17 16.89 6.40
N ILE A 16 10.97 16.80 5.81
CA ILE A 16 9.79 16.19 6.45
C ILE A 16 10.05 14.70 6.78
N ALA A 17 10.78 13.99 5.93
CA ALA A 17 11.07 12.58 6.13
C ALA A 17 12.06 12.30 7.27
N GLU A 18 12.88 13.28 7.64
CA GLU A 18 13.95 13.13 8.64
C GLU A 18 13.63 13.91 9.91
N GLU A 19 14.02 15.18 10.00
CA GLU A 19 13.92 15.99 11.22
C GLU A 19 12.52 16.59 11.42
N GLY A 20 11.77 16.76 10.33
CA GLY A 20 10.45 17.37 10.32
C GLY A 20 9.29 16.41 10.58
N HIS A 21 9.54 15.11 10.76
CA HIS A 21 8.46 14.11 10.84
C HIS A 21 7.50 14.39 12.00
N GLU A 22 8.01 14.57 13.21
CA GLU A 22 7.17 14.78 14.41
C GLU A 22 6.44 16.14 14.37
N GLU A 23 7.10 17.18 13.86
CA GLU A 23 6.48 18.48 13.69
C GLU A 23 5.35 18.43 12.66
N TYR A 24 5.62 17.78 11.52
CA TYR A 24 4.62 17.57 10.48
C TYR A 24 3.45 16.73 11.00
N ASP A 25 3.72 15.68 11.76
CA ASP A 25 2.70 14.81 12.35
C ASP A 25 1.74 15.58 13.26
N LYS A 26 2.27 16.48 14.10
CA LYS A 26 1.48 17.35 14.98
C LYS A 26 0.60 18.34 14.19
N VAL A 27 1.20 19.13 13.30
CA VAL A 27 0.46 20.15 12.52
C VAL A 27 -0.57 19.47 11.62
N ARG A 28 -0.23 18.32 11.04
CA ARG A 28 -1.15 17.53 10.23
C ARG A 28 -2.30 16.95 11.07
N ALA A 29 -2.05 16.47 12.29
CA ALA A 29 -3.10 16.00 13.18
C ALA A 29 -4.11 17.11 13.48
N GLU A 30 -3.63 18.29 13.88
CA GLU A 30 -4.49 19.46 14.13
C GLU A 30 -5.30 19.89 12.90
N PHE A 31 -4.66 19.86 11.72
CA PHE A 31 -5.34 20.14 10.45
C PHE A 31 -6.45 19.12 10.18
N MET A 32 -6.16 17.83 10.34
CA MET A 32 -7.12 16.75 10.09
C MET A 32 -8.28 16.78 11.07
N ASP A 33 -8.05 17.14 12.33
CA ASP A 33 -9.12 17.27 13.33
C ASP A 33 -10.10 18.38 12.96
N LYS A 34 -9.59 19.55 12.57
CA LYS A 34 -10.42 20.67 12.09
C LYS A 34 -11.13 20.31 10.78
N PHE A 35 -10.42 19.72 9.84
CA PHE A 35 -10.95 19.32 8.55
C PHE A 35 -12.10 18.29 8.70
N THR A 36 -11.96 17.34 9.62
CA THR A 36 -13.00 16.36 9.92
C THR A 36 -14.24 17.03 10.52
N ALA A 37 -14.05 17.94 11.48
CA ALA A 37 -15.16 18.68 12.08
C ALA A 37 -15.91 19.56 11.07
N GLU A 38 -15.19 20.23 10.17
CA GLU A 38 -15.79 21.02 9.08
C GLU A 38 -16.53 20.11 8.08
N GLU A 39 -15.97 18.96 7.74
CA GLU A 39 -16.59 18.00 6.83
C GLU A 39 -17.89 17.42 7.43
N GLU A 40 -17.90 17.11 8.73
CA GLU A 40 -19.10 16.66 9.45
C GLU A 40 -20.16 17.77 9.54
N GLN A 41 -19.75 19.02 9.81
CA GLN A 41 -20.65 20.17 9.85
C GLN A 41 -21.29 20.43 8.48
N ALA A 42 -20.50 20.36 7.40
CA ALA A 42 -20.96 20.52 6.02
C ALA A 42 -21.91 19.41 5.57
N GLN A 43 -21.86 18.24 6.20
CA GLN A 43 -22.78 17.11 5.97
C GLN A 43 -24.11 17.22 6.73
N SER A 44 -24.41 18.37 7.37
CA SER A 44 -25.68 18.60 8.04
C SER A 44 -26.90 18.28 7.14
N PRO A 45 -27.98 17.72 7.71
CA PRO A 45 -29.12 17.15 6.97
C PRO A 45 -29.93 18.14 6.11
N ALA A 46 -29.59 19.43 6.13
CA ALA A 46 -30.17 20.45 5.28
C ALA A 46 -29.64 20.41 3.83
N SER A 47 -28.49 19.75 3.59
CA SER A 47 -27.96 19.52 2.24
C SER A 47 -28.51 18.18 1.74
N CYS A 48 -29.50 18.25 0.86
CA CYS A 48 -30.06 17.12 0.14
C CYS A 48 -28.98 16.38 -0.69
N ASN A 49 -29.06 15.05 -0.70
CA ASN A 49 -28.20 14.05 -1.37
C ASN A 49 -27.10 13.41 -0.49
N TYR A 50 -27.55 12.67 0.53
CA TYR A 50 -26.69 11.73 1.26
C TYR A 50 -26.49 10.47 0.41
N ASP A 51 -25.55 10.51 -0.54
CA ASP A 51 -25.20 9.40 -1.44
C ASP A 51 -24.33 8.31 -0.77
N GLY A 52 -24.14 8.34 0.56
CA GLY A 52 -23.21 7.42 1.24
C GLY A 52 -21.76 7.54 0.72
N LYS A 53 -21.38 8.71 0.19
CA LYS A 53 -20.03 8.95 -0.33
C LYS A 53 -19.03 8.90 0.82
N PRO A 54 -17.89 8.21 0.65
CA PRO A 54 -16.88 8.13 1.70
C PRO A 54 -16.33 9.52 2.02
N LEU A 55 -16.25 9.84 3.31
CA LEU A 55 -15.62 11.04 3.85
C LEU A 55 -14.18 11.17 3.34
N LEU A 56 -13.82 12.35 2.82
CA LEU A 56 -12.46 12.62 2.37
C LEU A 56 -11.48 12.61 3.54
N SER A 57 -11.91 13.09 4.72
CA SER A 57 -11.13 13.01 5.96
C SER A 57 -10.74 11.56 6.30
N ALA A 58 -11.69 10.63 6.21
CA ALA A 58 -11.48 9.21 6.45
C ALA A 58 -10.48 8.61 5.45
N ALA A 59 -10.61 8.95 4.16
CA ALA A 59 -9.67 8.50 3.13
C ALA A 59 -8.25 9.06 3.36
N MET A 60 -8.11 10.33 3.74
CA MET A 60 -6.82 10.95 4.05
C MET A 60 -6.17 10.33 5.30
N LYS A 61 -6.96 10.02 6.34
CA LYS A 61 -6.48 9.32 7.53
C LYS A 61 -6.00 7.91 7.21
N LEU A 62 -6.79 7.14 6.46
CA LEU A 62 -6.39 5.80 5.99
C LEU A 62 -5.09 5.84 5.18
N ASN A 63 -4.92 6.85 4.33
CA ASN A 63 -3.70 7.02 3.54
C ASN A 63 -2.47 7.33 4.42
N TRP A 64 -2.66 8.06 5.51
CA TRP A 64 -1.59 8.31 6.47
C TRP A 64 -1.20 7.01 7.21
N ASP A 65 -2.18 6.30 7.76
CA ASP A 65 -1.96 5.09 8.56
C ASP A 65 -1.22 4.02 7.76
N LYS A 66 -1.69 3.77 6.52
CA LYS A 66 -1.05 2.83 5.58
C LYS A 66 0.30 3.31 5.03
N GLY A 67 0.71 4.55 5.33
CA GLY A 67 1.95 5.14 4.80
C GLY A 67 1.88 5.51 3.31
N ILE A 68 0.69 5.46 2.71
CA ILE A 68 0.42 5.85 1.31
C ILE A 68 0.86 7.30 1.06
N PHE A 69 0.73 8.16 2.07
CA PHE A 69 1.25 9.53 2.05
C PHE A 69 2.72 9.58 1.61
N TRP A 70 3.59 8.75 2.19
CA TRP A 70 5.03 8.75 1.90
C TRP A 70 5.33 8.34 0.47
N TYR A 71 4.59 7.35 -0.06
CA TYR A 71 4.69 6.95 -1.46
C TYR A 71 4.30 8.09 -2.40
N THR A 72 3.20 8.77 -2.13
CA THR A 72 2.77 9.90 -2.97
C THR A 72 3.75 11.05 -2.96
N LEU A 73 4.33 11.32 -1.79
CA LEU A 73 5.31 12.37 -1.60
C LEU A 73 6.61 12.05 -2.33
N ALA A 74 7.03 10.78 -2.26
CA ALA A 74 8.22 10.28 -2.92
C ALA A 74 8.08 10.30 -4.46
N LEU A 75 6.90 9.96 -4.99
CA LEU A 75 6.62 10.08 -6.43
C LEU A 75 6.59 11.55 -6.89
N ALA A 76 6.13 12.46 -6.05
CA ALA A 76 6.04 13.88 -6.39
C ALA A 76 7.40 14.61 -6.33
N SER A 77 8.36 14.08 -5.57
CA SER A 77 9.68 14.69 -5.38
C SER A 77 10.79 13.69 -5.70
N PRO A 78 11.29 13.67 -6.95
CA PRO A 78 12.42 12.82 -7.34
C PRO A 78 13.67 13.05 -6.48
N THR A 79 13.89 14.27 -5.99
CA THR A 79 15.03 14.61 -5.13
C THR A 79 14.92 14.00 -3.73
N GLY A 80 13.69 13.90 -3.19
CA GLY A 80 13.44 13.39 -1.84
C GLY A 80 13.21 11.88 -1.77
N ILE A 81 13.06 11.20 -2.90
CA ILE A 81 12.63 9.79 -2.97
C ILE A 81 13.49 8.86 -2.13
N PHE A 82 14.82 9.01 -2.16
CA PHE A 82 15.73 8.13 -1.42
C PHE A 82 15.58 8.32 0.09
N ARG A 83 15.52 9.56 0.56
CA ARG A 83 15.34 9.85 2.00
C ARG A 83 13.98 9.35 2.48
N LEU A 84 12.92 9.61 1.72
CA LEU A 84 11.58 9.10 2.00
C LEU A 84 11.56 7.57 2.04
N PHE A 85 12.26 6.93 1.10
CA PHE A 85 12.35 5.48 1.05
C PHE A 85 13.04 4.93 2.30
N TYR A 86 14.26 5.36 2.60
CA TYR A 86 15.04 4.80 3.71
C TYR A 86 14.47 5.14 5.09
N LYS A 87 13.89 6.34 5.27
CA LYS A 87 13.44 6.79 6.58
C LYS A 87 11.98 6.46 6.90
N GLN A 88 11.09 6.45 5.89
CA GLN A 88 9.65 6.35 6.11
C GLN A 88 9.00 5.12 5.49
N ILE A 89 9.46 4.68 4.32
CA ILE A 89 8.85 3.56 3.59
C ILE A 89 9.47 2.24 4.02
N GLN A 90 10.80 2.11 3.93
CA GLN A 90 11.52 0.88 4.21
C GLN A 90 11.25 0.35 5.63
N PRO A 91 11.31 1.14 6.71
CA PRO A 91 11.08 0.66 8.07
C PRO A 91 9.74 -0.07 8.26
N ARG A 92 8.72 0.29 7.47
CA ARG A 92 7.39 -0.34 7.52
C ARG A 92 7.38 -1.78 7.01
N PHE A 93 8.33 -2.16 6.16
CA PHE A 93 8.44 -3.53 5.61
C PHE A 93 9.47 -4.37 6.35
N ILE A 94 10.53 -3.73 6.87
CA ILE A 94 11.64 -4.44 7.53
C ILE A 94 11.50 -4.55 9.04
N MET A 95 10.42 -4.02 9.63
CA MET A 95 10.15 -4.04 11.07
C MET A 95 10.24 -5.45 11.69
N HIS A 96 9.96 -6.48 10.90
CA HIS A 96 9.97 -7.89 11.34
C HIS A 96 11.32 -8.61 11.11
N THR A 97 12.32 -7.95 10.53
CA THR A 97 13.60 -8.59 10.15
C THR A 97 14.75 -8.02 10.98
N THR A 98 15.35 -8.85 11.85
CA THR A 98 16.47 -8.49 12.74
C THR A 98 17.83 -8.37 12.02
N GLY A 99 17.92 -8.74 10.74
CA GLY A 99 19.16 -8.71 9.95
C GLY A 99 19.00 -7.90 8.67
N HIS A 100 19.38 -6.62 8.71
CA HIS A 100 19.28 -5.69 7.57
C HIS A 100 20.37 -5.87 6.49
N GLY A 101 21.21 -6.91 6.59
CA GLY A 101 22.38 -7.09 5.73
C GLY A 101 22.14 -7.90 4.45
N ASN A 102 21.16 -8.80 4.44
CA ASN A 102 20.98 -9.74 3.32
C ASN A 102 19.77 -9.33 2.48
N PHE A 103 20.05 -8.80 1.29
CA PHE A 103 19.05 -8.42 0.28
C PHE A 103 17.99 -9.50 0.04
N GLU A 104 18.39 -10.77 0.04
CA GLU A 104 17.54 -11.95 -0.16
C GLU A 104 16.45 -12.09 0.91
N LEU A 105 16.73 -11.66 2.15
CA LEU A 105 15.77 -11.74 3.26
C LEU A 105 14.81 -10.55 3.27
N ILE A 106 15.19 -9.42 2.67
CA ILE A 106 14.42 -8.18 2.67
C ILE A 106 13.45 -8.13 1.48
N MET A 107 13.90 -8.58 0.30
CA MET A 107 13.13 -8.45 -0.93
C MET A 107 11.69 -9.00 -0.86
N PRO A 108 11.43 -10.19 -0.29
CA PRO A 108 10.08 -10.74 -0.21
C PRO A 108 9.08 -9.83 0.50
N TRP A 109 9.52 -9.05 1.50
CA TRP A 109 8.67 -8.15 2.26
C TRP A 109 8.19 -6.93 1.45
N TYR A 110 8.90 -6.53 0.40
CA TYR A 110 8.43 -5.48 -0.51
C TYR A 110 7.34 -5.97 -1.48
N TRP A 111 7.23 -7.29 -1.71
CA TRP A 111 6.21 -7.86 -2.60
C TRP A 111 4.85 -7.99 -1.91
N ALA A 112 4.84 -8.29 -0.61
CA ALA A 112 3.64 -8.37 0.19
C ALA A 112 3.97 -8.21 1.68
N GLU A 113 3.07 -7.54 2.41
CA GLU A 113 3.15 -7.40 3.87
C GLU A 113 3.19 -8.77 4.57
N ASP A 114 2.47 -9.76 4.04
CA ASP A 114 2.54 -11.17 4.45
C ASP A 114 2.99 -12.03 3.26
N TYR A 115 4.27 -11.94 2.93
CA TYR A 115 4.86 -12.72 1.83
C TYR A 115 4.75 -14.23 2.08
N VAL A 116 4.76 -14.66 3.34
CA VAL A 116 4.69 -16.08 3.72
C VAL A 116 3.34 -16.65 3.30
N LYS A 117 2.24 -15.98 3.63
CA LYS A 117 0.90 -16.38 3.19
C LYS A 117 0.76 -16.39 1.68
N VAL A 118 1.33 -15.40 0.99
CA VAL A 118 1.33 -15.37 -0.49
C VAL A 118 2.14 -16.54 -1.06
N GLY A 119 3.30 -16.86 -0.47
CA GLY A 119 4.13 -17.98 -0.86
C GLY A 119 3.42 -19.33 -0.68
N MET A 120 2.80 -19.53 0.48
CA MET A 120 2.02 -20.74 0.78
C MET A 120 0.84 -20.90 -0.18
N LYS A 121 0.10 -19.82 -0.44
CA LYS A 121 -1.00 -19.84 -1.42
C LYS A 121 -0.50 -20.18 -2.82
N LYS A 122 0.60 -19.58 -3.28
CA LYS A 122 1.18 -19.88 -4.59
C LYS A 122 1.64 -21.34 -4.72
N MET A 123 2.12 -21.95 -3.64
CA MET A 123 2.49 -23.37 -3.64
C MET A 123 1.26 -24.27 -3.82
N SER A 124 0.14 -23.95 -3.16
CA SER A 124 -1.14 -24.65 -3.36
C SER A 124 -1.67 -24.44 -4.79
N ASP A 125 -1.72 -23.19 -5.25
CA ASP A 125 -2.19 -22.84 -6.60
C ASP A 125 -1.37 -23.56 -7.68
N ARG A 126 -0.07 -23.77 -7.45
CA ARG A 126 0.82 -24.52 -8.34
C ARG A 126 0.46 -26.01 -8.39
N GLU A 127 0.13 -26.62 -7.25
CA GLU A 127 -0.27 -28.02 -7.22
C GLU A 127 -1.59 -28.23 -7.97
N ASP A 128 -2.58 -27.37 -7.71
CA ASP A 128 -3.86 -27.38 -8.40
C ASP A 128 -3.70 -27.13 -9.92
N TYR A 129 -2.78 -26.23 -10.29
CA TYR A 129 -2.44 -26.00 -11.68
C TYR A 129 -1.80 -27.25 -12.32
N ASN A 130 -0.86 -27.91 -11.65
CA ASN A 130 -0.23 -29.12 -12.15
C ASN A 130 -1.23 -30.26 -12.38
N ILE A 131 -2.19 -30.44 -11.47
CA ILE A 131 -3.27 -31.44 -11.61
C ILE A 131 -4.13 -31.11 -12.84
N ARG A 132 -4.56 -29.85 -12.99
CA ARG A 132 -5.36 -29.42 -14.15
C ARG A 132 -4.58 -29.56 -15.46
N LEU A 133 -3.30 -29.22 -15.44
CA LEU A 133 -2.42 -29.33 -16.60
C LEU A 133 -2.31 -30.79 -17.05
N ARG A 134 -2.05 -31.69 -16.10
CA ARG A 134 -2.01 -33.13 -16.36
C ARG A 134 -3.30 -33.64 -17.01
N HIS A 135 -4.44 -33.29 -16.42
CA HIS A 135 -5.74 -33.70 -16.95
C HIS A 135 -6.01 -33.15 -18.36
N ALA A 136 -5.60 -31.91 -18.66
CA ALA A 136 -5.75 -31.32 -19.99
C ALA A 136 -4.93 -32.07 -21.06
N PHE A 137 -3.71 -32.49 -20.73
CA PHE A 137 -2.87 -33.22 -21.68
C PHE A 137 -3.24 -34.71 -21.79
N GLU A 138 -3.67 -35.35 -20.71
CA GLU A 138 -4.17 -36.74 -20.74
C GLU A 138 -5.52 -36.85 -21.49
N GLY A 139 -6.41 -35.86 -21.35
CA GLY A 139 -7.66 -35.79 -22.11
C GLY A 139 -7.46 -35.55 -23.61
N THR A 140 -6.32 -34.96 -24.01
CA THR A 140 -5.96 -34.75 -25.42
C THR A 140 -5.32 -36.01 -26.01
N ALA A 141 -4.57 -36.79 -25.22
CA ALA A 141 -3.95 -38.03 -25.68
C ALA A 141 -4.97 -39.14 -26.03
N ILE A 142 -6.15 -39.14 -25.41
CA ILE A 142 -7.21 -40.13 -25.67
C ILE A 142 -7.99 -39.80 -26.96
N SER A 143 -8.10 -38.53 -27.35
CA SER A 143 -8.76 -38.14 -28.62
C SER A 143 -7.92 -38.46 -29.86
N ASP A 144 -6.60 -38.61 -29.72
CA ASP A 144 -5.70 -38.95 -30.83
C ASP A 144 -5.54 -40.47 -31.03
N THR A 145 -6.05 -41.29 -30.11
CA THR A 145 -6.19 -42.75 -30.30
C THR A 145 -7.57 -43.11 -30.85
N VAL A 146 -7.87 -42.65 -32.07
CA VAL A 146 -8.89 -43.30 -32.90
C VAL A 146 -8.29 -44.63 -33.37
N PRO A 147 -8.95 -45.78 -33.14
CA PRO A 147 -8.42 -47.06 -33.60
C PRO A 147 -8.44 -47.08 -35.14
N ASN A 148 -7.26 -47.20 -35.74
CA ASN A 148 -7.14 -47.53 -37.16
C ASN A 148 -7.56 -48.99 -37.35
N ILE A 149 -8.68 -49.14 -38.07
CA ILE A 149 -9.20 -50.33 -38.77
C ILE A 149 -9.84 -51.40 -37.88
#